data_AF-A0A972EXQ9-F1
#
_entry.id   AF-A0A972EXQ9-F1
#
_cell.length_a   1.000
_cell.length_b   1.000
_cell.length_c   1.000
_cell.angle_alpha   90.00
_cell.angle_beta   90.00
_cell.angle_gamma   90.00
#
_symmetry.space_group_name_H-M   'P 1'
#
loop_
_entity.id
_entity.type
_entity.pdbx_description
1 polymer ?
#
loop_
_entity_poly.entity_id
_entity_poly.type
_entity_poly.pdbx_seq_one_letter_code
_entity_poly.pdbx_strand_id
1 'polypeptide(L)'
;MPETVFLTFELLTLLLFAACLWHAARQGKTRVLELLASLVYGVSLEWMTLRQLEAYHYGQFLVMIDGAPLCIGLGWAVILYSSMEFVKQLDMPLFAQPFLVGLLALNIDAAMDAVAIRLGFWNWVIPLDMQWFGVPYGNFWAWFIVATSFSGMVYWLRANGWHTSKQAWRVWVYPVIALFGAIFILAATNFLFLHLFAHSDIGSAMAMVMLVYAGLVIVFITRPRLVPVRRPDWVVLLVPLVFHLFFTIVGFTSGIYLNLSVLAVIGLLMFGLGLVVHLWPWYTHQVNQQQNKHK
;
A
#
# COMPACT_ATOMS: atom_id res chain seq x y z
N MET A 1 -5.19 -16.50 -22.69
CA MET A 1 -5.48 -15.05 -22.71
C MET A 1 -5.86 -14.65 -21.30
N PRO A 2 -5.44 -13.48 -20.79
CA PRO A 2 -5.85 -13.03 -19.45
C PRO A 2 -7.38 -12.97 -19.36
N GLU A 3 -7.95 -13.41 -18.24
CA GLU A 3 -9.39 -13.29 -18.02
C GLU A 3 -9.81 -11.82 -17.99
N THR A 4 -11.06 -11.52 -18.33
CA THR A 4 -11.59 -10.14 -18.37
C THR A 4 -11.36 -9.38 -17.06
N VAL A 5 -11.37 -10.08 -15.92
CA VAL A 5 -11.10 -9.50 -14.59
C VAL A 5 -9.65 -9.03 -14.44
N PHE A 6 -8.68 -9.75 -15.02
CA PHE A 6 -7.27 -9.36 -15.05
C PHE A 6 -7.10 -8.10 -15.90
N LEU A 7 -7.63 -8.12 -17.13
CA LEU A 7 -7.54 -6.99 -18.06
C LEU A 7 -8.15 -5.71 -17.46
N THR A 8 -9.28 -5.85 -16.78
CA THR A 8 -9.95 -4.72 -16.11
C THR A 8 -9.06 -4.17 -14.99
N PHE A 9 -8.52 -5.04 -14.13
CA PHE A 9 -7.60 -4.62 -13.08
C PHE A 9 -6.35 -3.93 -13.63
N GLU A 10 -5.70 -4.54 -14.63
CA GLU A 10 -4.50 -3.99 -15.28
C GLU A 10 -4.76 -2.60 -15.87
N LEU A 11 -5.89 -2.41 -16.56
CA LEU A 11 -6.29 -1.12 -17.11
C LEU A 11 -6.51 -0.09 -15.99
N LEU A 12 -7.22 -0.46 -14.92
CA LEU A 12 -7.45 0.43 -13.78
C LEU A 12 -6.14 0.85 -13.12
N THR A 13 -5.21 -0.08 -12.89
CA THR A 13 -3.92 0.23 -12.28
C THR A 13 -3.06 1.11 -13.19
N LEU A 14 -3.08 0.90 -14.51
CA LEU A 14 -2.42 1.78 -15.48
C LEU A 14 -2.99 3.19 -15.45
N LEU A 15 -4.33 3.33 -15.41
CA LEU A 15 -4.99 4.64 -15.33
C LEU A 15 -4.69 5.36 -14.01
N LEU A 16 -4.69 4.63 -12.89
CA LEU A 16 -4.26 5.17 -11.59
C LEU A 16 -2.81 5.64 -11.64
N PHE A 17 -1.91 4.85 -12.23
CA PHE A 17 -0.51 5.23 -12.36
C PHE A 17 -0.34 6.48 -13.22
N ALA A 18 -1.05 6.59 -14.34
CA ALA A 18 -1.05 7.79 -15.17
C ALA A 18 -1.56 9.02 -14.40
N ALA A 19 -2.62 8.87 -13.60
CA ALA A 19 -3.15 9.94 -12.76
C ALA A 19 -2.15 10.36 -11.66
N CYS A 20 -1.52 9.41 -10.98
CA CYS A 20 -0.48 9.66 -9.99
C CYS A 20 0.76 10.32 -10.61
N LEU A 21 1.16 9.90 -11.81
CA LEU A 21 2.29 10.48 -12.54
C LEU A 21 2.00 11.92 -12.94
N TRP A 22 0.81 12.19 -13.47
CA TRP A 22 0.36 13.55 -13.76
C TRP A 22 0.34 14.42 -12.49
N HIS A 23 -0.19 13.89 -11.39
CA HIS A 23 -0.23 14.58 -10.11
C HIS A 23 1.19 14.88 -9.58
N ALA A 24 2.09 13.91 -9.62
CA ALA A 24 3.48 14.04 -9.23
C ALA A 24 4.22 15.08 -10.09
N ALA A 25 4.02 15.05 -11.41
CA ALA A 25 4.65 16.00 -12.34
C ALA A 25 4.26 17.45 -12.03
N ARG A 26 3.02 17.70 -11.61
CA ARG A 26 2.55 19.03 -11.20
C ARG A 26 3.17 19.53 -9.88
N GLN A 27 3.63 18.61 -9.02
CA GLN A 27 4.33 18.95 -7.78
C GLN A 27 5.85 19.10 -7.96
N GLY A 28 6.39 18.63 -9.09
CA GLY A 28 7.80 18.77 -9.45
C GLY A 28 8.55 17.45 -9.60
N LYS A 29 9.72 17.53 -10.25
CA LYS A 29 10.51 16.37 -10.68
C LYS A 29 10.85 15.36 -9.56
N THR A 30 11.06 15.83 -8.34
CA THR A 30 11.38 14.97 -7.19
C THR A 30 10.27 13.97 -6.90
N ARG A 31 9.00 14.39 -7.02
CA ARG A 31 7.84 13.51 -6.83
C ARG A 31 7.75 12.45 -7.91
N VAL A 32 8.05 12.84 -9.15
CA VAL A 32 8.10 11.89 -10.27
C VAL A 32 9.18 10.85 -10.02
N LEU A 33 10.38 11.26 -9.60
CA LEU A 33 11.46 10.31 -9.30
C LEU A 33 11.12 9.36 -8.15
N GLU A 34 10.42 9.85 -7.13
CA GLU A 34 9.94 9.00 -6.02
C GLU A 34 8.90 7.98 -6.46
N LEU A 35 7.95 8.37 -7.33
CA LEU A 35 6.95 7.46 -7.90
C LEU A 35 7.59 6.42 -8.85
N LEU A 36 8.56 6.83 -9.67
CA LEU A 36 9.27 5.89 -10.53
C LEU A 36 10.15 4.94 -9.71
N ALA A 37 10.78 5.43 -8.65
CA ALA A 37 11.53 4.58 -7.72
C ALA A 37 10.61 3.60 -6.99
N SER A 38 9.40 4.00 -6.58
CA SER A 38 8.43 3.08 -5.97
C SER A 38 7.93 2.01 -6.94
N LEU A 39 7.80 2.32 -8.23
CA LEU A 39 7.53 1.32 -9.28
C LEU A 39 8.66 0.31 -9.41
N VAL A 40 9.91 0.77 -9.55
CA VAL A 40 11.06 -0.14 -9.67
C VAL A 40 11.20 -0.98 -8.40
N TYR A 41 10.99 -0.38 -7.24
CA TYR A 41 10.93 -1.10 -5.96
C TYR A 41 9.85 -2.17 -5.95
N GLY A 42 8.62 -1.83 -6.35
CA GLY A 42 7.49 -2.75 -6.48
C GLY A 42 7.77 -3.92 -7.43
N VAL A 43 8.36 -3.69 -8.60
CA VAL A 43 8.72 -4.79 -9.50
C VAL A 43 9.85 -5.65 -8.92
N SER A 44 10.84 -5.00 -8.28
CA SER A 44 12.02 -5.70 -7.73
C SER A 44 11.65 -6.63 -6.57
N LEU A 45 10.76 -6.19 -5.66
CA LEU A 45 10.34 -7.01 -4.52
C LEU A 45 9.54 -8.23 -4.97
N GLU A 46 8.68 -8.08 -5.99
CA GLU A 46 7.92 -9.19 -6.55
C GLU A 46 8.84 -10.20 -7.23
N TRP A 47 9.77 -9.71 -8.04
CA TRP A 47 10.78 -10.54 -8.68
C TRP A 47 11.65 -11.29 -7.66
N MET A 48 12.12 -10.61 -6.61
CA MET A 48 12.92 -11.24 -5.55
C MET A 48 12.13 -12.33 -4.81
N THR A 49 10.85 -12.07 -4.51
CA THR A 49 9.99 -13.01 -3.78
C THR A 49 9.75 -14.27 -4.62
N LEU A 50 9.49 -14.12 -5.92
CA LEU A 50 9.36 -15.26 -6.84
C LEU A 50 10.65 -16.08 -6.95
N ARG A 51 11.81 -15.41 -7.06
CA ARG A 51 13.10 -16.09 -7.30
C ARG A 51 13.72 -16.71 -6.05
N GLN A 52 13.48 -16.16 -4.87
CA GLN A 52 14.16 -16.58 -3.64
C GLN A 52 13.29 -17.43 -2.72
N LEU A 53 11.98 -17.21 -2.73
CA LEU A 53 11.08 -17.78 -1.73
C LEU A 53 10.07 -18.78 -2.32
N GLU A 54 9.88 -18.80 -3.65
CA GLU A 54 8.82 -19.59 -4.32
C GLU A 54 7.46 -19.52 -3.59
N ALA A 55 7.18 -18.38 -2.96
CA ALA A 55 6.11 -18.25 -1.97
C ALA A 55 4.70 -18.26 -2.60
N TYR A 56 4.62 -17.94 -3.89
CA TYR A 56 3.40 -17.95 -4.70
C TYR A 56 3.72 -17.94 -6.19
N HIS A 57 2.72 -18.25 -7.00
CA HIS A 57 2.77 -18.12 -8.46
C HIS A 57 1.68 -17.19 -8.96
N TYR A 58 2.04 -16.26 -9.82
CA TYR A 58 1.09 -15.38 -10.48
C TYR A 58 0.28 -16.08 -11.57
N GLY A 59 -0.96 -15.64 -11.73
CA GLY A 59 -1.73 -15.87 -12.94
C GLY A 59 -1.12 -15.16 -14.16
N GLN A 60 -1.78 -15.27 -15.30
CA GLN A 60 -1.27 -14.72 -16.56
C GLN A 60 -1.83 -13.31 -16.82
N PHE A 61 -0.99 -12.30 -16.60
CA PHE A 61 -1.26 -10.89 -16.91
C PHE A 61 -0.72 -10.51 -18.30
N LEU A 62 -1.09 -9.33 -18.83
CA LEU A 62 -0.63 -8.89 -20.15
C LEU A 62 0.88 -8.71 -20.23
N VAL A 63 1.47 -8.08 -19.22
CA VAL A 63 2.91 -7.77 -19.19
C VAL A 63 3.53 -8.41 -17.96
N MET A 64 4.35 -9.42 -18.21
CA MET A 64 5.10 -10.18 -17.21
C MET A 64 6.60 -9.89 -17.38
N ILE A 65 7.27 -9.53 -16.30
CA ILE A 65 8.72 -9.34 -16.22
C ILE A 65 9.27 -10.51 -15.42
N ASP A 66 9.78 -11.51 -16.14
CA ASP A 66 10.39 -12.71 -15.52
C ASP A 66 9.50 -13.38 -14.46
N GLY A 67 8.19 -13.48 -14.75
CA GLY A 67 7.18 -14.04 -13.85
C GLY A 67 6.46 -13.02 -12.95
N ALA A 68 7.00 -11.81 -12.77
CA ALA A 68 6.38 -10.75 -12.00
C ALA A 68 5.49 -9.84 -12.89
N PRO A 69 4.20 -9.65 -12.61
CA PRO A 69 3.34 -8.80 -13.42
C PRO A 69 3.68 -7.32 -13.23
N LEU A 70 3.82 -6.58 -14.34
CA LEU A 70 4.07 -5.13 -14.29
C LEU A 70 2.94 -4.38 -13.57
N CYS A 71 1.69 -4.83 -13.72
CA CYS A 71 0.54 -4.21 -13.06
C CYS A 71 0.63 -4.26 -11.53
N ILE A 72 1.23 -5.30 -10.94
CA ILE A 72 1.43 -5.37 -9.49
C ILE A 72 2.48 -4.35 -9.05
N GLY A 73 3.57 -4.21 -9.79
CA GLY A 73 4.56 -3.15 -9.56
C GLY A 73 3.94 -1.74 -9.66
N LEU A 74 3.05 -1.51 -10.63
CA LEU A 74 2.28 -0.27 -10.74
C LEU A 74 1.34 -0.08 -9.54
N GLY A 75 0.72 -1.16 -9.05
CA GLY A 75 -0.11 -1.19 -7.84
C GLY A 75 0.67 -0.70 -6.61
N TRP A 76 1.84 -1.28 -6.37
CA TRP A 76 2.76 -0.83 -5.33
C TRP A 76 3.10 0.66 -5.46
N ALA A 77 3.43 1.10 -6.68
CA ALA A 77 3.80 2.49 -6.93
C ALA A 77 2.69 3.47 -6.54
N VAL A 78 1.45 3.20 -6.97
CA VAL A 78 0.31 4.09 -6.71
C VAL A 78 -0.13 4.04 -5.25
N ILE A 79 -0.07 2.89 -4.58
CA ILE A 79 -0.41 2.74 -3.16
C ILE A 79 0.60 3.50 -2.29
N LEU A 80 1.90 3.34 -2.54
CA LEU A 80 2.95 4.07 -1.83
C LEU A 80 2.81 5.57 -2.05
N TYR A 81 2.65 5.98 -3.30
CA TYR A 81 2.53 7.39 -3.66
C TYR A 81 1.31 8.04 -3.01
N SER A 82 0.11 7.48 -3.19
CA SER A 82 -1.13 8.05 -2.64
C SER A 82 -1.09 8.11 -1.12
N SER A 83 -0.62 7.04 -0.46
CA SER A 83 -0.50 7.01 1.01
C SER A 83 0.47 8.08 1.50
N MET A 84 1.61 8.27 0.85
CA MET A 84 2.56 9.32 1.21
C MET A 84 1.99 10.72 0.97
N GLU A 85 1.25 10.95 -0.11
CA GLU A 85 0.58 12.22 -0.38
C GLU A 85 -0.56 12.51 0.62
N PHE A 86 -1.31 11.49 1.05
CA PHE A 86 -2.32 11.63 2.10
C PHE A 86 -1.69 12.01 3.44
N VAL A 87 -0.62 11.32 3.85
CA VAL A 87 0.04 11.56 5.14
C VAL A 87 0.65 12.97 5.24
N LYS A 88 1.03 13.61 4.12
CA LYS A 88 1.45 15.02 4.12
C LYS A 88 0.36 16.00 4.57
N GLN A 89 -0.91 15.61 4.49
CA GLN A 89 -2.05 16.43 4.91
C GLN A 89 -2.32 16.34 6.42
N LEU A 90 -1.48 15.60 7.15
CA LEU A 90 -1.56 15.42 8.59
C LEU A 90 -0.42 16.17 9.27
N ASP A 91 -0.74 16.88 10.34
CA ASP A 91 0.24 17.40 11.28
C ASP A 91 0.63 16.26 12.23
N MET A 92 1.76 15.63 11.92
CA MET A 92 2.32 14.53 12.72
C MET A 92 3.86 14.44 12.59
N PRO A 93 4.57 13.93 13.61
CA PRO A 93 6.02 13.78 13.58
C PRO A 93 6.51 12.93 12.41
N LEU A 94 7.63 13.35 11.79
CA LEU A 94 8.22 12.68 10.62
C LEU A 94 8.47 11.18 10.84
N PHE A 95 8.88 10.77 12.05
CA PHE A 95 9.16 9.36 12.35
C PHE A 95 7.89 8.49 12.36
N ALA A 96 6.71 9.07 12.62
CA ALA A 96 5.45 8.33 12.70
C ALA A 96 4.75 8.22 11.33
N GLN A 97 5.07 9.12 10.40
CA GLN A 97 4.46 9.14 9.06
C GLN A 97 4.60 7.81 8.28
N PRO A 98 5.77 7.12 8.29
CA PRO A 98 5.92 5.85 7.57
C PRO A 98 5.02 4.75 8.10
N PHE A 99 4.79 4.70 9.41
CA PHE A 99 3.92 3.70 10.02
C PHE A 99 2.47 3.88 9.58
N LEU A 100 2.01 5.13 9.43
CA LEU A 100 0.68 5.38 8.87
C LEU A 100 0.62 5.00 7.38
N VAL A 101 1.67 5.23 6.60
CA VAL A 101 1.76 4.73 5.21
C VAL A 101 1.64 3.20 5.17
N GLY A 102 2.31 2.50 6.10
CA GLY A 102 2.19 1.04 6.27
C GLY A 102 0.76 0.58 6.56
N LEU A 103 0.07 1.24 7.50
CA LEU A 103 -1.31 0.92 7.85
C LEU A 103 -2.29 1.18 6.70
N LEU A 104 -2.07 2.22 5.90
CA LEU A 104 -2.90 2.52 4.72
C LEU A 104 -2.71 1.46 3.62
N ALA A 105 -1.49 0.98 3.40
CA ALA A 105 -1.24 -0.13 2.49
C ALA A 105 -1.92 -1.41 2.97
N LEU A 106 -1.82 -1.74 4.26
CA LEU A 106 -2.51 -2.90 4.84
C LEU A 106 -4.03 -2.82 4.79
N ASN A 107 -4.60 -1.62 4.89
CA ASN A 107 -6.04 -1.44 4.73
C ASN A 107 -6.52 -1.93 3.35
N ILE A 108 -5.73 -1.72 2.30
CA ILE A 108 -6.02 -2.23 0.95
C ILE A 108 -5.80 -3.75 0.90
N ASP A 109 -4.63 -4.22 1.34
CA ASP A 109 -4.26 -5.64 1.29
C ASP A 109 -5.24 -6.55 2.03
N ALA A 110 -5.64 -6.18 3.25
CA ALA A 110 -6.55 -6.96 4.08
C ALA A 110 -7.94 -7.16 3.47
N ALA A 111 -8.37 -6.28 2.57
CA ALA A 111 -9.62 -6.41 1.82
C ALA A 111 -9.44 -7.14 0.48
N MET A 112 -8.25 -7.03 -0.12
CA MET A 112 -7.96 -7.41 -1.49
C MET A 112 -7.48 -8.85 -1.62
N ASP A 113 -6.44 -9.23 -0.87
CA ASP A 113 -5.60 -10.39 -1.21
C ASP A 113 -6.40 -11.70 -1.22
N ALA A 114 -7.20 -11.93 -0.17
CA ALA A 114 -8.06 -13.10 -0.08
C ALA A 114 -9.08 -13.19 -1.23
N VAL A 115 -9.53 -12.06 -1.81
CA VAL A 115 -10.38 -12.07 -3.00
C VAL A 115 -9.53 -12.35 -4.24
N ALA A 116 -8.38 -11.70 -4.38
CA ALA A 116 -7.48 -11.83 -5.52
C ALA A 116 -7.00 -13.27 -5.75
N ILE A 117 -6.64 -14.00 -4.69
CA ILE A 117 -6.16 -15.39 -4.80
C ILE A 117 -7.26 -16.34 -5.28
N ARG A 118 -8.52 -16.06 -4.93
CA ARG A 118 -9.68 -16.85 -5.39
C ARG A 118 -10.04 -16.58 -6.84
N LEU A 119 -9.62 -15.44 -7.38
CA LEU A 119 -9.73 -15.08 -8.78
C LEU A 119 -8.52 -15.56 -9.60
N GLY A 120 -7.55 -16.22 -8.97
CA GLY A 120 -6.35 -16.73 -9.62
C GLY A 120 -5.29 -15.67 -9.94
N PHE A 121 -5.39 -14.45 -9.38
CA PHE A 121 -4.39 -13.41 -9.61
C PHE A 121 -3.00 -13.89 -9.17
N TRP A 122 -2.92 -14.55 -8.02
CA TRP A 122 -1.79 -15.35 -7.59
C TRP A 122 -2.27 -16.49 -6.70
N ASN A 123 -1.42 -17.49 -6.48
CA ASN A 123 -1.71 -18.63 -5.62
C ASN A 123 -0.58 -18.77 -4.59
N TRP A 124 -0.92 -18.56 -3.32
CA TRP A 124 -0.01 -18.85 -2.21
C TRP A 124 0.22 -20.36 -2.07
N VAL A 125 1.40 -20.75 -1.58
CA VAL A 125 1.74 -22.15 -1.28
C VAL A 125 1.15 -22.58 0.08
N ILE A 126 -0.12 -22.23 0.32
CA ILE A 126 -0.94 -22.70 1.45
C ILE A 126 -2.39 -22.95 0.99
N PRO A 127 -3.14 -23.86 1.64
CA PRO A 127 -4.56 -24.06 1.36
C PRO A 127 -5.42 -22.82 1.66
N LEU A 128 -6.54 -22.68 0.94
CA LEU A 128 -7.46 -21.52 1.05
C LEU A 128 -8.20 -21.39 2.38
N ASP A 129 -8.21 -22.44 3.19
CA ASP A 129 -8.83 -22.52 4.52
C ASP A 129 -7.82 -22.32 5.67
N MET A 130 -6.54 -22.09 5.36
CA MET A 130 -5.52 -21.79 6.36
C MET A 130 -5.28 -20.29 6.57
N GLN A 131 -4.77 -19.94 7.75
CA GLN A 131 -4.34 -18.59 8.12
C GLN A 131 -5.40 -17.51 7.82
N TRP A 132 -5.05 -16.41 7.15
CA TRP A 132 -6.00 -15.36 6.79
C TRP A 132 -6.74 -15.72 5.50
N PHE A 133 -7.65 -16.69 5.58
CA PHE A 133 -8.47 -17.13 4.44
C PHE A 133 -7.65 -17.51 3.19
N GLY A 134 -6.53 -18.21 3.39
CA GLY A 134 -5.60 -18.60 2.31
C GLY A 134 -4.48 -17.60 2.05
N VAL A 135 -4.41 -16.50 2.81
CA VAL A 135 -3.30 -15.53 2.76
C VAL A 135 -2.35 -15.79 3.93
N PRO A 136 -1.03 -15.96 3.68
CA PRO A 136 -0.06 -16.13 4.74
C PRO A 136 0.04 -14.90 5.67
N TYR A 137 0.18 -15.09 6.98
CA TYR A 137 0.42 -13.98 7.92
C TYR A 137 1.71 -13.21 7.62
N GLY A 138 2.69 -13.89 7.00
CA GLY A 138 3.90 -13.27 6.49
C GLY A 138 3.66 -12.23 5.39
N ASN A 139 2.54 -12.31 4.65
CA ASN A 139 2.18 -11.31 3.65
C ASN A 139 1.91 -9.95 4.30
N PHE A 140 1.08 -9.92 5.35
CA PHE A 140 0.79 -8.69 6.10
C PHE A 140 2.04 -8.10 6.75
N TRP A 141 2.94 -8.94 7.24
CA TRP A 141 4.25 -8.51 7.72
C TRP A 141 5.02 -7.81 6.59
N ALA A 142 5.16 -8.47 5.44
CA ALA A 142 5.89 -7.93 4.30
C ALA A 142 5.26 -6.63 3.79
N TRP A 143 3.93 -6.57 3.59
CA TRP A 143 3.22 -5.37 3.15
C TRP A 143 3.45 -4.17 4.07
N PHE A 144 3.37 -4.39 5.39
CA PHE A 144 3.64 -3.33 6.36
C PHE A 144 5.07 -2.82 6.25
N ILE A 145 6.05 -3.72 6.18
CA ILE A 145 7.46 -3.34 6.08
C ILE A 145 7.77 -2.69 4.73
N VAL A 146 7.21 -3.19 3.62
CA VAL A 146 7.40 -2.63 2.28
C VAL A 146 7.02 -1.16 2.27
N ALA A 147 5.84 -0.84 2.78
CA ALA A 147 5.31 0.51 2.82
C ALA A 147 6.00 1.41 3.85
N THR A 148 6.26 0.90 5.04
CA THR A 148 6.93 1.66 6.12
C THR A 148 8.40 1.95 5.78
N SER A 149 9.15 0.98 5.25
CA SER A 149 10.58 1.14 4.97
C SER A 149 10.85 2.10 3.82
N PHE A 150 10.13 1.96 2.69
CA PHE A 150 10.31 2.84 1.54
C PHE A 150 9.94 4.28 1.87
N SER A 151 8.75 4.50 2.43
CA SER A 151 8.33 5.85 2.82
C SER A 151 9.23 6.45 3.90
N GLY A 152 9.68 5.65 4.87
CA GLY A 152 10.63 6.05 5.90
C GLY A 152 11.97 6.50 5.34
N MET A 153 12.56 5.73 4.43
CA MET A 153 13.80 6.11 3.76
C MET A 153 13.66 7.40 2.95
N VAL A 154 12.56 7.54 2.21
CA VAL A 154 12.28 8.77 1.46
C VAL A 154 12.11 9.97 2.41
N TYR A 155 11.33 9.85 3.49
CA TYR A 155 11.14 10.93 4.45
C TYR A 155 12.44 11.32 5.16
N TRP A 156 13.25 10.33 5.56
CA TRP A 156 14.55 10.57 6.16
C TRP A 156 15.48 11.33 5.20
N LEU A 157 15.60 10.90 3.94
CA LEU A 157 16.43 11.59 2.94
C LEU A 157 15.91 13.01 2.63
N ARG A 158 14.58 13.19 2.57
CA ARG A 158 13.97 14.52 2.42
C ARG A 158 14.29 15.44 3.59
N ALA A 159 14.18 14.95 4.83
CA ALA A 159 14.48 15.69 6.05
C ALA A 159 15.96 16.12 6.11
N ASN A 160 16.85 15.31 5.54
CA ASN A 160 18.27 15.64 5.38
C ASN A 160 18.55 16.54 4.14
N GLY A 161 17.53 17.10 3.51
CA GLY A 161 17.67 18.09 2.42
C GLY A 161 18.11 17.51 1.07
N TRP A 162 18.08 16.18 0.86
CA TRP A 162 18.54 15.59 -0.39
C TRP A 162 17.69 16.01 -1.59
N HIS A 163 16.37 16.07 -1.40
CA HIS A 163 15.41 16.43 -2.44
C HIS A 163 15.48 17.90 -2.88
N THR A 164 16.00 18.79 -2.04
CA THR A 164 16.17 20.24 -2.31
C THR A 164 17.63 20.64 -2.50
N SER A 165 18.54 19.67 -2.59
CA SER A 165 19.96 19.94 -2.69
C SER A 165 20.30 20.71 -3.98
N LYS A 166 21.20 21.69 -3.87
CA LYS A 166 21.80 22.38 -5.03
C LYS A 166 22.62 21.42 -5.90
N GLN A 167 23.13 20.34 -5.31
CA GLN A 167 23.88 19.31 -6.02
C GLN A 167 22.90 18.39 -6.75
N ALA A 168 22.79 18.53 -8.07
CA ALA A 168 21.82 17.80 -8.88
C ALA A 168 21.87 16.28 -8.65
N TRP A 169 23.06 15.69 -8.52
CA TRP A 169 23.22 14.25 -8.32
C TRP A 169 22.51 13.75 -7.05
N ARG A 170 22.45 14.53 -5.96
CA ARG A 170 21.74 14.13 -4.73
C ARG A 170 20.25 13.98 -4.99
N VAL A 171 19.67 14.87 -5.80
CA VAL A 171 18.24 14.85 -6.16
C VAL A 171 17.90 13.62 -7.01
N TRP A 172 18.82 13.19 -7.88
CA TRP A 172 18.61 12.00 -8.72
C TRP A 172 18.86 10.69 -7.97
N VAL A 173 19.80 10.68 -7.02
CA VAL A 173 20.25 9.46 -6.37
C VAL A 173 19.46 9.12 -5.11
N TYR A 174 18.88 10.09 -4.40
CA TYR A 174 18.17 9.78 -3.14
C TYR A 174 16.99 8.80 -3.28
N PRO A 175 16.18 8.79 -4.36
CA PRO A 175 15.11 7.80 -4.50
C PRO A 175 15.68 6.40 -4.74
N VAL A 176 16.85 6.31 -5.38
CA VAL A 176 17.59 5.06 -5.59
C VAL A 176 18.16 4.55 -4.26
N ILE A 177 18.72 5.44 -3.42
CA ILE A 177 19.14 5.10 -2.06
C ILE A 177 17.95 4.61 -1.24
N ALA A 178 16.79 5.28 -1.35
CA ALA A 178 15.58 4.86 -0.65
C ALA A 178 15.11 3.47 -1.08
N LEU A 179 15.11 3.20 -2.38
CA LEU A 179 14.79 1.89 -2.95
C LEU A 179 15.70 0.80 -2.38
N PHE A 180 17.03 0.95 -2.47
CA PHE A 180 17.94 -0.10 -2.00
C PHE A 180 17.93 -0.24 -0.47
N GLY A 181 17.80 0.87 0.25
CA GLY A 181 17.61 0.83 1.70
C GLY A 181 16.35 0.11 2.12
N ALA A 182 15.23 0.32 1.42
CA ALA A 182 13.97 -0.37 1.66
C ALA A 182 14.06 -1.87 1.34
N ILE A 183 14.67 -2.25 0.21
CA ILE A 183 14.93 -3.66 -0.12
C ILE A 183 15.78 -4.33 0.96
N PHE A 184 16.84 -3.67 1.43
CA PHE A 184 17.68 -4.20 2.49
C PHE A 184 16.91 -4.40 3.80
N ILE A 185 16.12 -3.39 4.22
CA ILE A 185 15.27 -3.48 5.41
C ILE A 185 14.29 -4.64 5.28
N LEU A 186 13.59 -4.75 4.15
CA LEU A 186 12.64 -5.83 3.88
C LEU A 186 13.31 -7.20 3.95
N ALA A 187 14.46 -7.37 3.28
CA ALA A 187 15.21 -8.63 3.28
C ALA A 187 15.65 -9.01 4.70
N ALA A 188 16.17 -8.05 5.47
CA ALA A 188 16.57 -8.28 6.85
C ALA A 188 15.39 -8.64 7.76
N THR A 189 14.26 -7.94 7.65
CA THR A 189 13.08 -8.24 8.47
C THR A 189 12.39 -9.53 8.06
N ASN A 190 12.38 -9.89 6.77
CA ASN A 190 11.87 -11.17 6.31
C ASN A 190 12.76 -12.32 6.75
N PHE A 191 14.08 -12.13 6.73
CA PHE A 191 15.02 -13.10 7.31
C PHE A 191 14.70 -13.33 8.80
N LEU A 192 14.52 -12.27 9.58
CA LEU A 192 14.12 -12.39 10.99
C LEU A 192 12.76 -13.08 11.14
N PHE A 193 11.78 -12.74 10.31
CA PHE A 193 10.46 -13.36 10.34
C PHE A 193 10.54 -14.87 10.11
N LEU A 194 11.29 -15.30 9.09
CA LEU A 194 11.44 -16.70 8.72
C LEU A 194 12.15 -17.53 9.82
N HIS A 195 13.11 -16.94 10.53
CA HIS A 195 13.92 -17.65 11.54
C HIS A 195 13.33 -17.59 12.95
N LEU A 196 12.45 -16.64 13.24
CA LEU A 196 11.92 -16.44 14.59
C LEU A 196 10.43 -16.79 14.70
N PHE A 197 9.65 -16.57 13.64
CA PHE A 197 8.19 -16.58 13.73
C PHE A 197 7.53 -17.58 12.78
N ALA A 198 8.12 -17.83 11.60
CA ALA A 198 7.54 -18.69 10.57
C ALA A 198 7.52 -20.19 10.90
N HIS A 199 8.10 -20.61 12.04
CA HIS A 199 8.10 -22.01 12.47
C HIS A 199 6.74 -22.51 12.97
N SER A 200 5.77 -21.61 13.21
CA SER A 200 4.40 -21.98 13.57
C SER A 200 3.39 -20.94 13.09
N ASP A 201 2.15 -21.36 12.86
CA ASP A 201 1.06 -20.45 12.48
C ASP A 201 0.79 -19.41 13.57
N ILE A 202 0.79 -19.83 14.84
CA ILE A 202 0.60 -18.92 15.98
C ILE A 202 1.75 -17.91 16.05
N GLY A 203 2.99 -18.34 15.90
CA GLY A 203 4.15 -17.44 15.87
C GLY A 203 4.05 -16.40 14.75
N SER A 204 3.65 -16.84 13.56
CA SER A 204 3.46 -15.97 12.39
C SER A 204 2.32 -14.96 12.61
N ALA A 205 1.18 -15.41 13.13
CA ALA A 205 0.05 -14.55 13.47
C ALA A 205 0.42 -13.52 14.55
N MET A 206 1.13 -13.95 15.59
CA MET A 206 1.60 -13.06 16.66
C MET A 206 2.55 -12.00 16.13
N ALA A 207 3.51 -12.37 15.26
CA ALA A 207 4.44 -11.42 14.66
C ALA A 207 3.73 -10.37 13.81
N MET A 208 2.77 -10.79 12.99
CA MET A 208 1.90 -9.87 12.24
C MET A 208 1.16 -8.92 13.18
N VAL A 209 0.43 -9.45 14.18
CA VAL A 209 -0.36 -8.64 15.10
C VAL A 209 0.51 -7.66 15.88
N MET A 210 1.67 -8.08 16.38
CA MET A 210 2.60 -7.22 17.11
C MET A 210 3.10 -6.07 16.23
N LEU A 211 3.47 -6.35 14.98
CA LEU A 211 3.99 -5.34 14.06
C LEU A 211 2.91 -4.29 13.72
N VAL A 212 1.71 -4.76 13.35
CA VAL A 212 0.57 -3.87 13.04
C VAL A 212 0.17 -3.07 14.27
N TYR A 213 0.10 -3.70 15.44
CA TYR A 213 -0.23 -3.04 16.69
C TYR A 213 0.81 -2.00 17.09
N ALA A 214 2.10 -2.29 16.92
CA ALA A 214 3.17 -1.30 17.15
C ALA A 214 2.99 -0.07 16.24
N GLY A 215 2.69 -0.28 14.96
CA GLY A 215 2.34 0.80 14.03
C GLY A 215 1.14 1.62 14.49
N LEU A 216 0.06 0.96 14.89
CA LEU A 216 -1.15 1.61 15.43
C LEU A 216 -0.85 2.42 16.69
N VAL A 217 -0.07 1.87 17.63
CA VAL A 217 0.32 2.54 18.88
C VAL A 217 1.14 3.80 18.58
N ILE A 218 2.11 3.73 17.66
CA ILE A 218 2.92 4.89 17.25
C ILE A 218 2.02 5.99 16.68
N VAL A 219 1.11 5.65 15.75
CA VAL A 219 0.18 6.61 15.16
C VAL A 219 -0.77 7.17 16.22
N PHE A 220 -1.30 6.33 17.11
CA PHE A 220 -2.23 6.75 18.15
C PHE A 220 -1.59 7.71 19.16
N ILE A 221 -0.38 7.39 19.65
CA ILE A 221 0.34 8.20 20.64
C ILE A 221 0.73 9.56 20.06
N THR A 222 1.09 9.61 18.78
CA THR A 222 1.46 10.87 18.11
C THR A 222 0.28 11.79 17.82
N ARG A 223 -0.96 11.31 17.98
CA ARG A 223 -2.21 12.08 17.84
C ARG A 223 -2.21 12.96 16.59
N PRO A 224 -2.11 12.36 15.38
CA PRO A 224 -2.07 13.11 14.14
C PRO A 224 -3.26 14.06 14.06
N ARG A 225 -2.98 15.34 13.84
CA ARG A 225 -4.02 16.36 13.67
C ARG A 225 -4.26 16.53 12.19
N LEU A 226 -5.52 16.41 11.78
CA LEU A 226 -5.87 16.60 10.39
C LEU A 226 -5.83 18.07 10.07
N VAL A 227 -5.12 18.45 9.01
CA VAL A 227 -5.16 19.80 8.48
C VAL A 227 -6.42 19.91 7.63
N PRO A 228 -7.43 20.73 8.01
CA PRO A 228 -8.67 20.80 7.25
C PRO A 228 -8.42 21.30 5.83
N VAL A 229 -8.92 20.56 4.84
CA VAL A 229 -8.73 20.89 3.42
C VAL A 229 -10.04 21.36 2.79
N ARG A 230 -9.96 22.38 1.92
CA ARG A 230 -11.14 22.91 1.21
C ARG A 230 -11.76 21.89 0.23
N ARG A 231 -10.93 21.05 -0.36
CA ARG A 231 -11.32 20.03 -1.35
C ARG A 231 -10.48 18.76 -1.12
N PRO A 232 -11.06 17.56 -1.24
CA PRO A 232 -10.29 16.33 -1.24
C PRO A 232 -9.29 16.33 -2.40
N ASP A 233 -8.12 15.75 -2.17
CA ASP A 233 -7.21 15.38 -3.25
C ASP A 233 -7.75 14.12 -3.93
N TRP A 234 -8.43 14.31 -5.06
CA TRP A 234 -9.10 13.23 -5.78
C TRP A 234 -8.13 12.18 -6.32
N VAL A 235 -6.92 12.55 -6.73
CA VAL A 235 -5.95 11.55 -7.23
C VAL A 235 -5.51 10.64 -6.10
N VAL A 236 -5.28 11.22 -4.92
CA VAL A 236 -4.93 10.47 -3.72
C VAL A 236 -6.07 9.56 -3.26
N LEU A 237 -7.31 10.06 -3.24
CA LEU A 237 -8.48 9.26 -2.85
C LEU A 237 -8.83 8.17 -3.87
N LEU A 238 -8.62 8.40 -5.16
CA LEU A 238 -8.98 7.46 -6.22
C LEU A 238 -8.25 6.12 -6.09
N VAL A 239 -7.01 6.10 -5.58
CA VAL A 239 -6.24 4.85 -5.42
C VAL A 239 -6.95 3.87 -4.47
N PRO A 240 -7.11 4.13 -3.17
CA PRO A 240 -7.81 3.21 -2.27
C PRO A 240 -9.26 2.99 -2.71
N LEU A 241 -9.93 4.00 -3.26
CA LEU A 241 -11.31 3.88 -3.75
C LEU A 241 -11.43 2.83 -4.86
N VAL A 242 -10.56 2.87 -5.87
CA VAL A 242 -10.60 1.93 -7.00
C VAL A 242 -10.25 0.52 -6.55
N PHE A 243 -9.23 0.34 -5.71
CA PHE A 243 -8.89 -0.98 -5.16
C PHE A 243 -10.07 -1.56 -4.38
N HIS A 244 -10.62 -0.82 -3.42
CA HIS A 244 -11.74 -1.30 -2.60
C HIS A 244 -13.00 -1.56 -3.41
N LEU A 245 -13.37 -0.66 -4.33
CA LEU A 245 -14.55 -0.86 -5.18
C LEU A 245 -14.37 -2.05 -6.11
N PHE A 246 -13.21 -2.19 -6.75
CA PHE A 246 -12.96 -3.31 -7.66
C PHE A 246 -13.11 -4.65 -6.93
N PHE A 247 -12.38 -4.86 -5.84
CA PHE A 247 -12.43 -6.13 -5.10
C PHE A 247 -13.77 -6.36 -4.40
N THR A 248 -14.48 -5.30 -3.99
CA THR A 248 -15.84 -5.43 -3.46
C THR A 248 -16.83 -5.86 -4.54
N ILE A 249 -16.83 -5.21 -5.70
CA ILE A 249 -17.72 -5.53 -6.82
C ILE A 249 -17.44 -6.95 -7.30
N VAL A 250 -16.17 -7.30 -7.52
CA VAL A 250 -15.80 -8.65 -7.95
C VAL A 250 -16.11 -9.68 -6.87
N GLY A 251 -15.88 -9.37 -5.60
CA GLY A 251 -16.21 -10.24 -4.47
C GLY A 251 -17.69 -10.63 -4.42
N PHE A 252 -18.61 -9.71 -4.71
CA PHE A 252 -20.04 -10.01 -4.82
C PHE A 252 -20.41 -10.72 -6.13
N THR A 253 -19.95 -10.20 -7.27
CA THR A 253 -20.36 -10.72 -8.60
C THR A 253 -19.82 -12.10 -8.90
N SER A 254 -18.66 -12.48 -8.34
CA SER A 254 -18.10 -13.83 -8.41
C SER A 254 -18.67 -14.80 -7.36
N GLY A 255 -19.53 -14.32 -6.45
CA GLY A 255 -20.10 -15.13 -5.37
C GLY A 255 -19.14 -15.41 -4.20
N ILE A 256 -17.89 -14.93 -4.22
CA ILE A 256 -16.92 -15.12 -3.13
C ILE A 256 -17.49 -14.62 -1.79
N TYR A 257 -18.05 -13.42 -1.77
CA TYR A 257 -18.63 -12.81 -0.57
C TYR A 257 -19.94 -13.46 -0.12
N LEU A 258 -20.65 -14.14 -1.01
CA LEU A 258 -21.84 -14.92 -0.65
C LEU A 258 -21.45 -16.23 0.03
N ASN A 259 -20.37 -16.87 -0.45
CA ASN A 259 -19.84 -18.11 0.11
C ASN A 259 -19.03 -17.88 1.39
N LEU A 260 -18.32 -16.76 1.50
CA LEU A 260 -17.48 -16.37 2.63
C LEU A 260 -17.89 -14.99 3.15
N SER A 261 -19.04 -14.93 3.80
CA SER A 261 -19.65 -13.68 4.29
C SER A 261 -18.76 -12.89 5.25
N VAL A 262 -17.90 -13.56 6.03
CA VAL A 262 -16.92 -12.89 6.89
C VAL A 262 -15.96 -12.02 6.07
N LEU A 263 -15.54 -12.48 4.89
CA LEU A 263 -14.68 -11.69 4.01
C LEU A 263 -15.41 -10.47 3.45
N ALA A 264 -16.72 -10.59 3.20
CA ALA A 264 -17.56 -9.45 2.81
C ALA A 264 -17.60 -8.37 3.90
N VAL A 265 -17.76 -8.79 5.17
CA VAL A 265 -17.73 -7.88 6.31
C VAL A 265 -16.37 -7.19 6.41
N ILE A 266 -15.27 -7.94 6.33
CA ILE A 266 -13.92 -7.37 6.37
C ILE A 266 -13.70 -6.38 5.22
N GLY A 267 -14.04 -6.77 3.98
CA GLY A 267 -13.87 -5.92 2.81
C GLY A 267 -14.66 -4.62 2.90
N LEU A 268 -15.93 -4.68 3.32
CA LEU A 268 -16.77 -3.49 3.51
C LEU A 268 -16.28 -2.61 4.67
N LEU A 269 -15.81 -3.21 5.77
CA LEU A 269 -15.23 -2.47 6.89
C LEU A 269 -13.94 -1.74 6.47
N MET A 270 -13.04 -2.42 5.75
CA MET A 270 -11.81 -1.81 5.24
C MET A 270 -12.10 -0.71 4.23
N PHE A 271 -13.09 -0.91 3.34
CA PHE A 271 -13.54 0.12 2.41
C PHE A 271 -14.10 1.34 3.15
N GLY A 272 -15.00 1.13 4.12
CA GLY A 272 -15.57 2.19 4.94
C GLY A 272 -14.50 2.95 5.72
N LEU A 273 -13.56 2.23 6.33
CA LEU A 273 -12.42 2.83 7.03
C LEU A 273 -11.56 3.67 6.08
N GLY A 274 -11.24 3.15 4.89
CA GLY A 274 -10.48 3.85 3.88
C GLY A 274 -11.15 5.16 3.45
N LEU A 275 -12.47 5.13 3.22
CA LEU A 275 -13.26 6.32 2.88
C LEU A 275 -13.28 7.34 4.02
N VAL A 276 -13.55 6.90 5.25
CA VAL A 276 -13.60 7.78 6.42
C VAL A 276 -12.25 8.47 6.58
N VAL A 277 -11.15 7.71 6.59
CA VAL A 277 -9.80 8.27 6.77
C VAL A 277 -9.48 9.35 5.73
N HIS A 278 -9.78 9.10 4.45
CA HIS A 278 -9.43 10.03 3.37
C HIS A 278 -10.39 11.23 3.23
N LEU A 279 -11.66 11.09 3.59
CA LEU A 279 -12.67 12.16 3.48
C LEU A 279 -12.81 13.02 4.74
N TRP A 280 -12.31 12.54 5.87
CA TRP A 280 -12.39 13.23 7.16
C TRP A 280 -11.76 14.64 7.17
N PRO A 281 -10.58 14.89 6.55
CA PRO A 281 -10.01 16.24 6.46
C PRO A 281 -10.93 17.27 5.77
N TRP A 282 -11.68 16.82 4.76
CA TRP A 282 -12.62 17.67 4.03
C TRP A 282 -13.92 17.88 4.82
N TYR A 283 -14.46 16.82 5.42
CA TYR A 283 -15.68 16.89 6.23
C TYR A 283 -15.52 17.87 7.40
N THR A 284 -14.41 17.77 8.15
CA THR A 284 -14.10 18.68 9.27
C THR A 284 -13.98 20.14 8.84
N HIS A 285 -13.41 20.42 7.66
CA HIS A 285 -13.38 21.76 7.09
C HIS A 285 -14.79 22.32 6.86
N GLN A 286 -15.72 21.52 6.33
CA GLN A 286 -17.10 21.95 6.10
C GLN A 286 -17.84 22.30 7.39
N VAL A 287 -17.71 21.45 8.42
CA VAL A 287 -18.35 21.67 9.73
C VAL A 287 -17.84 22.96 10.37
N ASN A 288 -16.52 23.19 10.35
CA ASN A 288 -15.92 24.41 10.89
C ASN A 288 -16.41 25.68 10.16
N GLN A 289 -16.60 25.61 8.84
CA GLN A 289 -17.16 26.74 8.09
C GLN A 289 -18.62 27.05 8.44
N GLN A 290 -19.44 26.02 8.67
CA GLN A 290 -20.84 26.22 9.07
C GLN A 290 -20.93 26.87 10.46
N GLN A 291 -20.12 26.42 11.42
CA GLN A 291 -20.08 27.02 12.77
C GLN A 291 -19.66 28.49 12.75
N ASN A 292 -18.72 28.88 11.89
CA ASN A 292 -18.27 30.26 11.76
C ASN A 292 -19.29 31.17 11.04
N LYS A 293 -20.27 30.62 10.31
CA LYS A 293 -21.36 31.40 9.70
C LYS A 293 -22.50 31.71 10.67
N HIS A 294 -22.55 31.01 11.81
CA HIS A 294 -23.59 31.15 12.83
C HIS A 294 -23.09 31.86 14.11
N LYS A 295 -21.85 32.37 14.10
CA LYS A 295 -21.29 33.27 15.10
C LYS A 295 -21.23 34.67 14.53
#